data_AF-A0A974H2K6-F1
#
_entry.id   AF-A0A974H2K6-F1
#
_cell.length_a   1.000
_cell.length_b   1.000
_cell.length_c   1.000
_cell.angle_alpha   90.00
_cell.angle_beta   90.00
_cell.angle_gamma   90.00
#
_symmetry.space_group_name_H-M   'P 1'
#
loop_
_entity.id
_entity.type
_entity.pdbx_description
1 polymer ?
#
loop_
_entity_poly.entity_id
_entity_poly.type
_entity_poly.pdbx_seq_one_letter_code
_entity_poly.pdbx_strand_id
1 'polypeptide(L)'
;MKLLVSVSLLPCAQAYIWAWLLSMPYNNPQDSAGLTPISSTSRGPTVQCDHDRGCGRGLFCDRHFGLCVALRHEGQYCRKDSQCVRGLGCMYGRCQRIIPGGHEGARCRQDKDCSPNMCCARHHGEMICKRRLPLGGSCFVPEGGLAFSINQLCPCEEGLICSAAHPQREKEFIYSPGSDWKCSAP
;
A
#
# COMPACT_ATOMS: atom_id res chain seq x y z
N MET A 1 -61.47 5.83 39.30
CA MET A 1 -60.00 5.68 39.28
C MET A 1 -59.57 5.38 37.86
N LYS A 2 -58.97 6.34 37.15
CA LYS A 2 -58.40 6.17 35.80
C LYS A 2 -56.89 6.23 35.95
N LEU A 3 -56.18 5.13 35.68
CA LEU A 3 -54.72 5.13 35.55
C LEU A 3 -54.35 5.63 34.16
N LEU A 4 -53.70 6.79 34.10
CA LEU A 4 -53.03 7.30 32.91
C LEU A 4 -51.69 6.56 32.79
N VAL A 5 -51.53 5.77 31.72
CA VAL A 5 -50.23 5.21 31.32
C VAL A 5 -49.53 6.25 30.46
N SER A 6 -48.47 6.85 31.01
CA SER A 6 -47.54 7.72 30.31
C SER A 6 -46.67 6.88 29.39
N VAL A 7 -46.87 7.00 28.07
CA VAL A 7 -45.96 6.47 27.07
C VAL A 7 -44.74 7.40 27.03
N SER A 8 -43.64 6.96 27.63
CA SER A 8 -42.34 7.61 27.56
C SER A 8 -41.76 7.43 26.15
N LEU A 9 -41.58 8.55 25.45
CA LEU A 9 -40.81 8.63 24.21
C LEU A 9 -39.36 8.26 24.51
N LEU A 10 -38.91 7.10 24.03
CA LEU A 10 -37.50 6.75 24.03
C LEU A 10 -36.74 7.73 23.12
N PRO A 11 -35.63 8.34 23.57
CA PRO A 11 -34.83 9.24 22.76
C PRO A 11 -34.15 8.48 21.61
N CYS A 12 -34.40 8.91 20.37
CA CYS A 12 -33.82 8.38 19.13
C CYS A 12 -32.27 8.47 19.04
N ALA A 13 -31.59 8.98 20.07
CA ALA A 13 -30.15 9.20 20.08
C ALA A 13 -29.33 7.91 20.27
N GLN A 14 -29.92 6.83 20.82
CA GLN A 14 -29.18 5.58 21.06
C GLN A 14 -29.04 4.69 19.80
N ALA A 15 -29.79 4.96 18.73
CA ALA A 15 -29.79 4.11 17.53
C ALA A 15 -28.60 4.38 16.58
N TYR A 16 -27.96 5.56 16.70
CA TYR A 16 -26.90 5.96 15.78
C TYR A 16 -25.55 5.27 16.02
N ILE A 17 -25.25 4.85 17.25
CA ILE A 17 -23.94 4.24 17.57
C ILE A 17 -23.86 2.79 17.03
N TRP A 18 -24.98 2.08 16.95
CA TRP A 18 -25.03 0.71 16.44
C TRP A 18 -24.94 0.62 14.91
N ALA A 19 -25.32 1.69 14.19
CA ALA A 19 -25.26 1.70 12.73
C ALA A 19 -23.82 1.74 12.19
N TRP A 20 -22.86 2.33 12.93
CA TRP A 20 -21.46 2.40 12.52
C TRP A 20 -20.68 1.10 12.75
N LEU A 21 -21.01 0.33 13.79
CA LEU A 21 -20.39 -0.98 14.00
C LEU A 21 -20.82 -2.01 12.94
N LEU A 22 -22.03 -1.87 12.39
CA LEU A 22 -22.59 -2.77 11.37
C LEU A 22 -22.27 -2.33 9.93
N SER A 23 -21.73 -1.14 9.72
CA SER A 23 -21.35 -0.61 8.40
C SER A 23 -19.84 -0.56 8.18
N MET A 24 -19.03 -1.13 9.07
CA MET A 24 -17.68 -1.51 8.69
C MET A 24 -17.79 -2.55 7.58
N PRO A 25 -17.24 -2.30 6.37
CA PRO A 25 -17.13 -3.35 5.37
C PRO A 25 -16.20 -4.41 5.94
N TYR A 26 -16.80 -5.48 6.49
CA TYR A 26 -16.08 -6.70 6.78
C TYR A 26 -15.63 -7.25 5.44
N ASN A 27 -14.39 -6.95 5.04
CA ASN A 27 -13.74 -7.71 3.99
C ASN A 27 -13.59 -9.12 4.55
N ASN A 28 -14.46 -10.02 4.10
CA ASN A 28 -14.40 -11.42 4.46
C ASN A 28 -13.00 -11.94 4.08
N PRO A 29 -12.21 -12.51 5.01
CA PRO A 29 -10.94 -13.13 4.64
C PRO A 29 -11.09 -14.15 3.51
N GLN A 30 -12.29 -14.74 3.34
CA GLN A 30 -12.63 -15.65 2.26
C GLN A 30 -12.80 -14.99 0.89
N ASP A 31 -13.15 -13.70 0.79
CA ASP A 31 -13.17 -13.01 -0.52
C ASP A 31 -11.76 -12.73 -1.04
N SER A 32 -10.76 -12.84 -0.16
CA SER A 32 -9.33 -12.91 -0.50
C SER A 32 -8.76 -14.32 -0.57
N ALA A 33 -9.54 -15.33 -0.22
CA ALA A 33 -9.23 -16.72 -0.48
C ALA A 33 -10.06 -17.15 -1.70
N GLY A 34 -9.49 -16.96 -2.89
CA GLY A 34 -9.83 -17.79 -4.04
C GLY A 34 -9.42 -19.25 -3.78
N LEU A 35 -9.95 -19.85 -2.71
CA LEU A 35 -10.21 -21.26 -2.59
C LEU A 35 -11.64 -21.43 -3.09
N THR A 36 -11.86 -21.27 -4.39
CA THR A 36 -12.84 -22.15 -5.01
C THR A 36 -12.22 -23.53 -4.86
N PRO A 37 -12.77 -24.43 -4.02
CA PRO A 37 -12.45 -25.83 -4.20
C PRO A 37 -12.94 -26.12 -5.61
N ILE A 38 -12.00 -26.41 -6.51
CA ILE A 38 -12.36 -27.09 -7.75
C ILE A 38 -13.20 -28.27 -7.28
N SER A 39 -14.49 -28.26 -7.63
CA SER A 39 -15.33 -29.45 -7.58
C SER A 39 -14.80 -30.41 -8.63
N SER A 40 -13.62 -30.94 -8.36
CA SER A 40 -13.11 -32.16 -8.92
C SER A 40 -13.23 -33.15 -7.79
N THR A 41 -14.18 -34.06 -7.94
CA THR A 41 -14.16 -35.38 -7.32
C THR A 41 -12.78 -36.00 -7.55
N SER A 42 -11.84 -35.70 -6.66
CA SER A 42 -10.58 -36.43 -6.50
C SER A 42 -10.00 -36.05 -5.14
N ARG A 43 -10.02 -37.01 -4.20
CA ARG A 43 -9.07 -37.06 -3.09
C ARG A 43 -7.68 -37.24 -3.71
N GLY A 44 -7.10 -36.16 -4.22
CA GLY A 44 -5.69 -36.11 -4.62
C GLY A 44 -4.84 -35.87 -3.39
N PRO A 45 -3.64 -36.49 -3.29
CA PRO A 45 -2.75 -36.24 -2.17
C PRO A 45 -2.37 -34.76 -2.16
N THR A 46 -2.62 -34.08 -1.05
CA THR A 46 -2.09 -32.75 -0.78
C THR A 46 -0.58 -32.87 -0.85
N VAL A 47 0.02 -32.40 -1.94
CA VAL A 47 1.47 -32.51 -2.15
C VAL A 47 2.15 -31.64 -1.10
N GLN A 48 2.80 -32.29 -0.14
CA GLN A 48 3.62 -31.61 0.83
C GLN A 48 4.84 -30.98 0.14
N CYS A 49 5.21 -29.79 0.57
CA CYS A 49 6.33 -29.05 0.00
C CYS A 49 7.03 -28.18 1.04
N ASP A 50 8.32 -27.94 0.84
CA ASP A 50 9.09 -26.93 1.57
C ASP A 50 9.45 -25.72 0.69
N HIS A 51 9.46 -25.92 -0.63
CA HIS A 51 9.90 -24.96 -1.64
C HIS A 51 9.06 -25.06 -2.92
N ASP A 52 8.95 -23.95 -3.66
CA ASP A 52 8.16 -23.86 -4.90
C ASP A 52 8.58 -24.90 -5.96
N ARG A 53 9.86 -25.31 -5.97
CA ARG A 53 10.37 -26.34 -6.90
C ARG A 53 9.74 -27.72 -6.69
N GLY A 54 9.22 -28.00 -5.50
CA GLY A 54 8.49 -29.24 -5.21
C GLY A 54 7.07 -29.23 -5.76
N CYS A 55 6.59 -28.08 -6.21
CA CYS A 55 5.26 -27.91 -6.76
C CYS A 55 5.28 -27.95 -8.29
N GLY A 56 4.20 -28.49 -8.87
CA GLY A 56 4.00 -28.51 -10.32
C GLY A 56 3.80 -27.11 -10.92
N ARG A 57 3.73 -27.04 -12.25
CA ARG A 57 3.47 -25.78 -12.96
C ARG A 57 2.13 -25.17 -12.51
N GLY A 58 2.11 -23.85 -12.32
CA GLY A 58 0.91 -23.12 -11.89
C GLY A 58 0.64 -23.18 -10.38
N LEU A 59 1.55 -23.78 -9.61
CA LEU A 59 1.47 -23.90 -8.15
C LEU A 59 2.70 -23.26 -7.50
N PHE A 60 2.56 -22.82 -6.25
CA PHE A 60 3.66 -22.42 -5.38
C PHE A 60 3.53 -23.13 -4.03
N CYS A 61 4.60 -23.14 -3.25
CA CYS A 61 4.58 -23.75 -1.93
C CYS A 61 4.15 -22.76 -0.86
N ASP A 62 2.98 -22.97 -0.25
CA ASP A 62 2.61 -22.25 0.96
C ASP A 62 3.42 -22.81 2.14
N ARG A 63 4.53 -22.16 2.47
CA ARG A 63 5.43 -22.57 3.57
C ARG A 63 4.78 -22.59 4.95
N HIS A 64 3.65 -21.91 5.14
CA HIS A 64 2.96 -21.95 6.43
C HIS A 64 2.26 -23.29 6.63
N PHE A 65 1.61 -23.81 5.59
CA PHE A 65 0.89 -25.08 5.63
C PHE A 65 1.71 -26.25 5.08
N GLY A 66 2.82 -25.98 4.40
CA GLY A 66 3.64 -26.98 3.72
C GLY A 66 2.93 -27.63 2.54
N LEU A 67 2.08 -26.90 1.83
CA LEU A 67 1.22 -27.44 0.76
C LEU A 67 1.36 -26.66 -0.54
N CYS A 68 1.34 -27.38 -1.67
CA CYS A 68 1.28 -26.76 -2.98
C CYS A 68 -0.10 -26.17 -3.25
N VAL A 69 -0.16 -24.87 -3.54
CA VAL A 69 -1.39 -24.12 -3.81
C VAL A 69 -1.29 -23.34 -5.11
N ALA A 70 -2.42 -22.97 -5.71
CA ALA A 70 -2.46 -22.24 -6.98
C ALA A 70 -1.79 -20.87 -6.91
N LEU A 71 -1.10 -20.47 -8.00
CA LEU A 71 -0.61 -19.10 -8.18
C LEU A 71 -1.75 -18.08 -8.08
N ARG A 72 -1.39 -16.89 -7.62
CA ARG A 72 -2.29 -15.78 -7.33
C ARG A 72 -2.49 -14.89 -8.56
N HIS A 73 -3.73 -14.51 -8.79
CA HIS A 73 -4.13 -13.59 -9.84
C HIS A 73 -4.03 -12.13 -9.37
N GLU A 74 -4.19 -11.20 -10.30
CA GLU A 74 -4.14 -9.76 -10.04
C GLU A 74 -5.09 -9.35 -8.90
N GLY A 75 -4.61 -8.50 -7.99
CA GLY A 75 -5.32 -8.04 -6.80
C GLY A 75 -5.28 -8.99 -5.59
N GLN A 76 -4.96 -10.28 -5.77
CA GLN A 76 -4.89 -11.22 -4.65
C GLN A 76 -3.67 -10.99 -3.77
N TYR A 77 -3.80 -11.28 -2.47
CA TYR A 77 -2.71 -11.09 -1.53
C TYR A 77 -1.54 -12.04 -1.80
N CYS A 78 -0.34 -11.50 -1.68
CA CYS A 78 0.90 -12.20 -1.88
C CYS A 78 1.96 -11.70 -0.89
N ARG A 79 3.02 -12.49 -0.75
CA ARG A 79 4.22 -12.16 0.04
C ARG A 79 5.48 -12.11 -0.82
N LYS A 80 5.48 -12.78 -1.98
CA LYS A 80 6.61 -12.89 -2.90
C LYS A 80 6.12 -12.96 -4.33
N ASP A 81 6.95 -12.51 -5.27
CA ASP A 81 6.64 -12.55 -6.71
C ASP A 81 6.33 -13.96 -7.22
N SER A 82 7.01 -14.99 -6.70
CA SER A 82 6.79 -16.38 -7.11
C SER A 82 5.40 -16.91 -6.81
N GLN A 83 4.62 -16.20 -5.98
CA GLN A 83 3.24 -16.56 -5.68
C GLN A 83 2.28 -16.05 -6.74
N CYS A 84 2.66 -15.10 -7.58
CA CYS A 84 1.80 -14.51 -8.60
C CYS A 84 1.91 -15.25 -9.94
N VAL A 85 0.84 -15.22 -10.73
CA VAL A 85 0.89 -15.72 -12.12
C VAL A 85 1.88 -14.89 -12.96
N ARG A 86 2.35 -15.49 -14.07
CA ARG A 86 3.33 -14.87 -14.96
C ARG A 86 2.89 -13.47 -15.41
N GLY A 87 3.82 -12.52 -15.36
CA GLY A 87 3.59 -11.11 -15.74
C GLY A 87 3.10 -10.22 -14.60
N LEU A 88 2.85 -10.80 -13.43
CA LEU A 88 2.55 -10.07 -12.20
C LEU A 88 3.72 -10.17 -11.21
N GLY A 89 3.85 -9.15 -10.36
CA GLY A 89 4.77 -9.11 -9.23
C GLY A 89 4.00 -8.77 -7.96
N CYS A 90 4.55 -9.16 -6.81
CA CYS A 90 3.96 -8.86 -5.53
C CYS A 90 4.35 -7.45 -5.06
N MET A 91 3.45 -6.49 -5.26
CA MET A 91 3.66 -5.08 -4.92
C MET A 91 2.65 -4.67 -3.85
N TYR A 92 3.12 -4.05 -2.77
CA TYR A 92 2.27 -3.58 -1.68
C TYR A 92 1.36 -4.68 -1.10
N GLY A 93 1.86 -5.92 -1.06
CA GLY A 93 1.15 -7.09 -0.56
C GLY A 93 0.10 -7.69 -1.51
N ARG A 94 0.00 -7.23 -2.77
CA ARG A 94 -0.93 -7.79 -3.76
C ARG A 94 -0.25 -8.05 -5.10
N CYS A 95 -0.73 -9.04 -5.84
CA CYS A 95 -0.24 -9.30 -7.19
C CYS A 95 -0.70 -8.17 -8.11
N GLN A 96 0.25 -7.43 -8.69
CA GLN A 96 0.00 -6.32 -9.60
C GLN A 96 0.81 -6.50 -10.88
N ARG A 97 0.41 -5.81 -11.95
CA ARG A 97 1.17 -5.78 -13.20
C ARG A 97 2.57 -5.24 -12.93
N ILE A 98 3.58 -5.93 -13.47
CA ILE A 98 4.96 -5.45 -13.40
C ILE A 98 5.07 -4.23 -14.33
N ILE A 99 5.43 -3.09 -13.75
CA ILE A 99 5.75 -1.88 -14.51
C ILE A 99 7.16 -2.07 -15.10
N PRO A 100 7.37 -1.86 -16.41
CA PRO A 100 8.69 -1.95 -17.03
C PRO A 100 9.70 -1.02 -16.36
N GLY A 101 10.96 -1.47 -16.25
CA GLY A 101 12.04 -0.68 -15.67
C GLY A 101 12.20 0.69 -16.32
N GLY A 102 12.66 1.68 -15.55
CA GLY A 102 12.79 3.07 -16.01
C GLY A 102 11.53 3.92 -15.86
N HIS A 103 10.34 3.32 -15.74
CA HIS A 103 9.09 4.06 -15.66
C HIS A 103 8.66 4.37 -14.22
N GLU A 104 7.76 5.34 -14.05
CA GLU A 104 7.15 5.68 -12.76
C GLU A 104 6.42 4.49 -12.14
N GLY A 105 6.75 4.19 -10.88
CA GLY A 105 6.25 3.03 -10.15
C GLY A 105 7.01 1.72 -10.41
N ALA A 106 7.95 1.68 -11.37
CA ALA A 106 8.77 0.50 -11.61
C ALA A 106 9.71 0.23 -10.44
N ARG A 107 9.98 -1.04 -10.14
CA ARG A 107 10.97 -1.39 -9.11
C ARG A 107 12.37 -0.98 -9.54
N CYS A 108 13.14 -0.48 -8.59
CA CYS A 108 14.51 -0.03 -8.81
C CYS A 108 15.41 -0.46 -7.64
N ARG A 109 16.72 -0.41 -7.84
CA ARG A 109 17.74 -0.55 -6.79
C ARG A 109 18.52 0.74 -6.60
N GLN A 110 18.75 1.48 -7.68
CA GLN A 110 19.50 2.72 -7.70
C GLN A 110 18.85 3.71 -8.68
N ASP A 111 19.15 5.01 -8.53
CA ASP A 111 18.60 6.07 -9.39
C ASP A 111 18.81 5.82 -10.89
N LYS A 112 19.94 5.19 -11.27
CA LYS A 112 20.26 4.84 -12.67
C LYS A 112 19.31 3.81 -13.30
N ASP A 113 18.52 3.11 -12.49
CA ASP A 113 17.51 2.17 -12.99
C ASP A 113 16.23 2.90 -13.44
N CYS A 114 16.13 4.21 -13.14
CA CYS A 114 15.00 5.07 -13.45
C CYS A 114 15.32 6.02 -14.62
N SER A 115 14.27 6.54 -15.27
CA SER A 115 14.43 7.55 -16.33
C SER A 115 15.03 8.86 -15.82
N PRO A 116 15.53 9.73 -16.70
CA PRO A 116 15.93 11.10 -16.33
C PRO A 116 14.82 11.82 -15.55
N ASN A 117 15.19 12.66 -14.59
CA ASN A 117 14.28 13.37 -13.67
C ASN A 117 13.51 12.47 -12.69
N MET A 118 13.98 11.26 -12.47
CA MET A 118 13.45 10.35 -11.46
C MET A 118 14.51 9.99 -10.40
N CYS A 119 14.07 9.39 -9.31
CA CYS A 119 14.94 8.79 -8.31
C CYS A 119 14.37 7.44 -7.86
N CYS A 120 15.23 6.62 -7.27
CA CYS A 120 14.86 5.36 -6.66
C CYS A 120 14.58 5.56 -5.17
N ALA A 121 13.31 5.55 -4.77
CA ALA A 121 12.89 5.87 -3.41
C ALA A 121 11.79 4.94 -2.90
N ARG A 122 11.69 4.81 -1.57
CA ARG A 122 10.68 3.96 -0.93
C ARG A 122 9.28 4.54 -1.05
N HIS A 123 8.33 3.68 -1.40
CA HIS A 123 6.90 3.92 -1.28
C HIS A 123 6.30 2.70 -0.61
N HIS A 124 5.63 2.88 0.54
CA HIS A 124 5.11 1.78 1.36
C HIS A 124 6.13 0.64 1.59
N GLY A 125 7.41 0.98 1.72
CA GLY A 125 8.51 0.04 1.94
C GLY A 125 9.09 -0.62 0.68
N GLU A 126 8.44 -0.49 -0.47
CA GLU A 126 8.95 -0.97 -1.77
C GLU A 126 9.85 0.10 -2.43
N MET A 127 10.96 -0.32 -3.02
CA MET A 127 11.84 0.58 -3.80
C MET A 127 11.29 0.76 -5.21
N ILE A 128 10.86 1.97 -5.55
CA ILE A 128 10.29 2.30 -6.85
C ILE A 128 10.86 3.59 -7.45
N CYS A 129 10.81 3.69 -8.77
CA CYS A 129 11.10 4.92 -9.48
C CYS A 129 9.99 5.95 -9.24
N LYS A 130 10.35 7.08 -8.66
CA LYS A 130 9.46 8.24 -8.42
C LYS A 130 10.04 9.47 -9.10
N ARG A 131 9.20 10.44 -9.45
CA ARG A 131 9.69 11.72 -10.00
C ARG A 131 10.45 12.53 -8.97
N ARG A 132 11.49 13.24 -9.42
CA ARG A 132 12.13 14.31 -8.63
C ARG A 132 11.15 15.47 -8.42
N LEU A 133 11.37 16.24 -7.36
CA LEU A 133 10.46 17.31 -6.97
C LEU A 133 10.73 18.58 -7.79
N PRO A 134 9.74 19.12 -8.52
CA PRO A 134 9.90 20.32 -9.32
C PRO A 134 9.96 21.57 -8.42
N LEU A 135 10.21 22.74 -9.03
CA LEU A 135 10.17 24.04 -8.35
C LEU A 135 8.85 24.23 -7.59
N GLY A 136 8.94 24.64 -6.32
CA GLY A 136 7.80 24.80 -5.42
C GLY A 136 7.22 23.50 -4.86
N GLY A 137 7.72 22.33 -5.28
CA GLY A 137 7.33 21.03 -4.76
C GLY A 137 7.66 20.91 -3.27
N SER A 138 6.75 20.30 -2.50
CA SER A 138 6.97 20.09 -1.06
C SER A 138 8.06 19.04 -0.84
N CYS A 139 9.09 19.43 -0.10
CA CYS A 139 10.21 18.59 0.25
C CYS A 139 10.38 18.61 1.77
N PHE A 140 10.94 17.56 2.36
CA PHE A 140 11.23 17.55 3.79
C PHE A 140 12.30 16.49 4.07
N VAL A 141 13.32 16.86 4.85
CA VAL A 141 14.34 15.93 5.32
C VAL A 141 14.21 15.84 6.84
N PRO A 142 13.65 14.75 7.39
CA PRO A 142 13.54 14.56 8.83
C PRO A 142 14.90 14.56 9.51
N GLU A 143 14.93 14.91 10.79
CA GLU A 143 16.10 14.68 11.64
C GLU A 143 16.45 13.17 11.64
N GLY A 144 17.73 12.84 11.46
CA GLY A 144 18.19 11.46 11.22
C GLY A 144 18.13 11.00 9.76
N GLY A 145 17.62 11.83 8.85
CA GLY A 145 17.62 11.60 7.41
C GLY A 145 16.51 10.66 6.90
N LEU A 146 16.50 10.41 5.59
CA LEU A 146 15.43 9.66 4.92
C LEU A 146 15.47 8.14 5.16
N ALA A 147 16.53 7.60 5.77
CA ALA A 147 16.75 6.16 5.91
C ALA A 147 15.66 5.45 6.73
N PHE A 148 15.04 6.15 7.69
CA PHE A 148 13.99 5.63 8.57
C PHE A 148 12.58 5.78 8.01
N SER A 149 12.41 6.52 6.90
CA SER A 149 11.10 6.73 6.31
C SER A 149 10.69 5.56 5.41
N ILE A 150 9.49 5.00 5.68
CA ILE A 150 8.82 4.04 4.80
C ILE A 150 8.43 4.70 3.46
N ASN A 151 8.17 6.00 3.50
CA ASN A 151 7.78 6.82 2.36
C ASN A 151 8.82 7.90 2.15
N GLN A 152 9.81 7.62 1.31
CA GLN A 152 10.87 8.56 1.00
C GLN A 152 10.44 9.50 -0.12
N LEU A 153 10.76 10.78 0.02
CA LEU A 153 10.65 11.76 -1.05
C LEU A 153 11.87 11.63 -1.97
N CYS A 154 11.68 11.94 -3.26
CA CYS A 154 12.83 12.15 -4.12
C CYS A 154 13.50 13.50 -3.80
N PRO A 155 14.80 13.65 -4.14
CA PRO A 155 15.43 14.95 -4.19
C PRO A 155 14.68 15.92 -5.11
N CYS A 156 14.91 17.21 -4.90
CA CYS A 156 14.52 18.22 -5.89
C CYS A 156 15.21 17.95 -7.25
N GLU A 157 14.62 18.49 -8.31
CA GLU A 157 15.26 18.50 -9.62
C GLU A 157 16.62 19.20 -9.59
N GLU A 158 17.44 18.95 -10.61
CA GLU A 158 18.79 19.51 -10.70
C GLU A 158 18.75 21.04 -10.63
N GLY A 159 19.64 21.61 -9.81
CA GLY A 159 19.70 23.06 -9.59
C GLY A 159 18.69 23.62 -8.58
N LEU A 160 17.88 22.77 -7.93
CA LEU A 160 16.98 23.17 -6.85
C LEU A 160 17.47 22.69 -5.49
N ILE A 161 17.19 23.48 -4.45
CA ILE A 161 17.52 23.18 -3.06
C ILE A 161 16.23 23.10 -2.24
N CYS A 162 16.14 22.09 -1.38
CA CYS A 162 15.06 21.97 -0.41
C CYS A 162 15.32 22.92 0.78
N SER A 163 14.54 23.98 0.89
CA SER A 163 14.69 24.99 1.95
C SER A 163 13.33 25.35 2.55
N ALA A 164 13.33 25.78 3.81
CA ALA A 164 12.14 26.36 4.42
C ALA A 164 11.80 27.67 3.69
N ALA A 165 10.53 27.87 3.33
CA ALA A 165 10.07 29.15 2.82
C ALA A 165 10.40 30.23 3.86
N HIS A 166 11.12 31.28 3.45
CA HIS A 166 11.35 32.43 4.32
C HIS A 166 9.99 32.99 4.77
N PRO A 167 9.79 33.29 6.07
CA PRO A 167 8.56 33.92 6.52
C PRO A 167 8.43 35.28 5.85
N GLN A 168 7.52 35.39 4.88
CA GLN A 168 7.08 36.69 4.41
C GLN A 168 6.28 37.33 5.55
N ARG A 169 6.85 38.41 6.13
CA ARG A 169 6.20 39.52 6.86
C ARG A 169 4.80 39.21 7.41
N GLU A 170 4.68 39.11 8.74
CA GLU A 170 3.45 39.07 9.55
C GLU A 170 2.17 38.86 8.75
N LYS A 171 1.93 37.63 8.28
CA LYS A 171 0.59 37.19 7.91
C LYS A 171 -0.02 36.48 9.11
N GLU A 172 -1.32 36.68 9.25
CA GLU A 172 -2.18 36.06 10.26
C GLU A 172 -1.80 34.59 10.46
N PHE A 173 -1.61 34.19 11.72
CA PHE A 173 -1.20 32.84 12.11
C PHE A 173 -2.30 31.84 11.75
N ILE A 174 -2.31 31.40 10.50
CA ILE A 174 -3.12 30.27 10.06
C ILE A 174 -2.32 29.03 10.42
N TYR A 175 -2.78 28.30 11.44
CA TYR A 175 -2.22 27.00 11.79
C TYR A 175 -2.29 26.07 10.57
N SER A 176 -1.15 25.89 9.91
CA SER A 176 -0.95 24.93 8.82
C SER A 176 -0.02 23.85 9.35
N PRO A 177 -0.48 22.60 9.55
CA PRO A 177 0.34 21.53 10.11
C PRO A 177 1.39 20.97 9.13
N GLY A 178 1.72 21.71 8.06
CA GLY A 178 2.68 21.30 7.03
C GLY A 178 4.00 22.04 7.19
N SER A 179 5.11 21.32 7.09
CA SER A 179 6.43 21.94 6.99
C SER A 179 6.51 22.82 5.73
N ASP A 180 6.82 24.11 5.88
CA ASP A 180 6.93 25.12 4.81
C ASP A 180 8.10 24.88 3.84
N TRP A 181 8.65 23.67 3.80
CA TRP A 181 9.82 23.31 3.02
C TRP A 181 9.44 23.03 1.57
N LYS A 182 10.13 23.72 0.67
CA LYS A 182 9.89 23.64 -0.77
C LYS A 182 11.20 23.61 -1.54
N CYS A 183 11.17 22.98 -2.71
CA CYS A 183 12.25 23.07 -3.68
C CYS A 183 12.27 24.49 -4.26
N SER A 184 13.36 25.23 -4.04
CA SER A 184 13.56 26.59 -4.54
C SER A 184 14.89 26.68 -5.28
N ALA A 185 15.05 27.71 -6.11
CA ALA A 185 16.37 28.03 -6.64
C ALA A 185 17.31 28.40 -5.47
N PRO A 186 18.60 28.04 -5.55
CA PRO A 186 19.61 28.37 -4.54
C PRO A 186 19.67 29.86 -4.18
#